data_AF-A0A7V9T4M9-F1
#
_entry.id   AF-A0A7V9T4M9-F1
#
_cell.length_a   1.000
_cell.length_b   1.000
_cell.length_c   1.000
_cell.angle_alpha   90.00
_cell.angle_beta   90.00
_cell.angle_gamma   90.00
#
_symmetry.space_group_name_H-M   'P 1'
#
loop_
_entity.id
_entity.type
_entity.pdbx_description
1 polymer ?
#
loop_
_entity_poly.entity_id
_entity_poly.type
_entity_poly.pdbx_seq_one_letter_code
_entity_poly.pdbx_strand_id
1 'polypeptide(L)' 'MHAAARNSAGVIGGVATLEWIRDRIAQTLEPGELAEVDARLRATRTAADAKRLAAAADHAVRLGQRLRSL' A
#
# COMPACT_ATOMS: atom_id res chain seq x y z
N MET A 1 -13.20 -13.86 -18.09
CA MET A 1 -11.95 -13.10 -17.82
C MET A 1 -12.19 -11.70 -17.21
N HIS A 2 -13.15 -11.49 -16.29
CA HIS A 2 -13.45 -10.14 -15.75
C HIS A 2 -13.06 -9.91 -14.28
N ALA A 3 -12.88 -10.96 -13.47
CA ALA A 3 -12.56 -10.81 -12.04
C ALA A 3 -11.12 -10.31 -11.81
N ALA A 4 -10.14 -10.81 -12.56
CA ALA A 4 -8.74 -10.43 -12.41
C ALA A 4 -8.49 -8.95 -12.75
N ALA A 5 -9.10 -8.43 -13.83
CA ALA A 5 -8.98 -7.03 -14.21
C ALA A 5 -9.61 -6.07 -13.18
N ARG A 6 -10.75 -6.46 -12.58
CA ARG A 6 -11.42 -5.69 -11.52
C ARG A 6 -10.58 -5.65 -10.24
N ASN A 7 -9.92 -6.77 -9.92
CA ASN A 7 -9.02 -6.85 -8.78
C ASN A 7 -7.73 -6.03 -9.00
N SER A 8 -7.18 -6.03 -10.23
CA SER A 8 -6.01 -5.22 -10.57
C SER A 8 -6.28 -3.72 -10.43
N ALA A 9 -7.41 -3.24 -10.96
CA ALA A 9 -7.78 -1.83 -10.86
C ALA A 9 -8.01 -1.40 -9.39
N GLY A 10 -8.64 -2.27 -8.58
CA GLY A 10 -8.82 -2.04 -7.15
C GLY A 10 -7.49 -1.98 -6.38
N VAL A 11 -6.55 -2.88 -6.69
CA VAL A 11 -5.21 -2.89 -6.06
C VAL A 11 -4.40 -1.65 -6.46
N ILE A 12 -4.41 -1.26 -7.73
CA ILE A 12 -3.69 -0.06 -8.22
C ILE A 12 -4.26 1.20 -7.56
N GLY A 13 -5.59 1.34 -7.49
CA GLY A 13 -6.24 2.44 -6.77
C GLY A 13 -5.93 2.43 -5.27
N GLY A 14 -5.84 1.25 -4.67
CA GLY A 14 -5.41 1.07 -3.27
C GLY A 14 -3.98 1.54 -3.02
N VAL A 15 -3.03 1.22 -3.91
CA VAL A 15 -1.64 1.70 -3.81
C VAL A 15 -1.57 3.23 -3.89
N ALA A 16 -2.26 3.83 -4.87
CA ALA A 16 -2.31 5.29 -5.01
C ALA A 16 -2.90 5.98 -3.76
N THR A 17 -3.91 5.35 -3.14
CA THR A 17 -4.51 5.84 -1.89
C THR A 17 -3.50 5.78 -0.73
N LEU A 18 -2.73 4.70 -0.62
CA LEU A 18 -1.70 4.55 0.41
C LEU A 18 -0.54 5.54 0.21
N GLU A 19 -0.14 5.80 -1.03
CA GLU A 19 0.84 6.83 -1.39
C GLU A 19 0.36 8.23 -0.96
N TRP A 20 -0.91 8.55 -1.22
CA TRP A 20 -1.51 9.82 -0.78
C TRP A 20 -1.55 9.94 0.75
N ILE A 21 -1.96 8.89 1.47
CA ILE A 21 -1.98 8.91 2.95
C ILE A 21 -0.56 9.10 3.50
N ARG A 22 0.43 8.37 2.97
CA ARG A 22 1.85 8.51 3.35
C ARG A 22 2.32 9.95 3.21
N ASP A 23 2.01 10.60 2.09
CA ASP A 23 2.42 11.99 1.84
C ASP A 23 1.82 12.96 2.88
N ARG A 24 0.57 12.75 3.27
CA ARG A 24 -0.14 13.57 4.27
C ARG A 24 0.44 13.47 5.69
N ILE A 25 0.95 12.29 6.06
CA ILE A 25 1.47 12.04 7.42
C ILE A 25 3.01 12.08 7.48
N ALA A 26 3.71 12.22 6.35
CA ALA A 26 5.18 12.17 6.32
C ALA A 26 5.83 13.23 7.24
N GLN A 27 5.18 14.37 7.42
CA GLN A 27 5.64 15.46 8.29
C GLN A 27 5.38 15.22 9.78
N THR A 28 4.54 14.23 10.13
CA THR A 28 4.13 13.95 11.51
C THR A 28 4.78 12.69 12.08
N LEU A 29 5.43 11.88 11.24
CA LEU A 29 6.06 10.62 11.62
C LEU A 29 7.52 10.82 12.01
N GLU A 30 7.98 10.04 12.99
CA GLU A 30 9.42 9.92 13.23
C GLU A 30 10.11 9.26 12.02
N PRO A 31 11.40 9.56 11.77
CA PRO A 31 12.12 9.01 10.62
C PRO A 31 12.07 7.48 10.51
N GLY A 32 12.06 6.77 11.66
CA GLY A 32 11.96 5.32 11.70
C GLY A 32 10.58 4.79 11.26
N GLU A 33 9.51 5.49 11.65
CA GLU A 33 8.15 5.12 11.27
C GLU A 33 7.86 5.42 9.81
N LEU A 34 8.36 6.55 9.31
CA LEU A 34 8.28 6.89 7.90
C LEU A 34 9.02 5.86 7.03
N ALA A 35 10.21 5.41 7.46
CA ALA A 35 10.96 4.37 6.77
C ALA A 35 10.22 3.02 6.76
N GLU A 36 9.54 2.65 7.85
CA GLU A 36 8.70 1.45 7.93
C GLU A 36 7.52 1.51 6.96
N VAL A 37 6.82 2.65 6.90
CA VAL A 37 5.72 2.91 5.97
C VAL A 37 6.21 2.84 4.51
N ASP A 38 7.33 3.48 4.20
CA ASP A 38 7.91 3.50 2.84
C ASP A 38 8.33 2.10 2.37
N ALA A 39 8.90 1.28 3.27
CA ALA A 39 9.28 -0.09 2.96
C ALA A 39 8.05 -0.96 2.63
N ARG A 40 6.97 -0.82 3.40
CA ARG A 40 5.72 -1.56 3.18
C ARG A 40 4.97 -1.11 1.94
N LEU A 41 4.99 0.20 1.65
CA LEU A 41 4.42 0.75 0.43
C LEU A 41 5.15 0.22 -0.81
N ARG A 42 6.50 0.17 -0.75
CA ARG A 42 7.32 -0.43 -1.80
C ARG A 42 7.00 -1.91 -2.02
N ALA A 43 6.83 -2.70 -0.96
CA ALA A 43 6.45 -4.12 -1.08
C ALA A 43 5.08 -4.30 -1.73
N THR A 44 4.10 -3.46 -1.35
CA THR A 44 2.76 -3.44 -1.94
C THR A 44 2.82 -3.15 -3.44
N ARG A 45 3.60 -2.13 -3.83
CA ARG A 45 3.79 -1.74 -5.23
C ARG A 45 4.47 -2.83 -6.04
N THR A 46 5.56 -3.41 -5.53
CA THR A 46 6.25 -4.55 -6.18
C THR A 46 5.30 -5.73 -6.41
N ALA A 47 4.44 -6.05 -5.45
CA ALA A 47 3.46 -7.13 -5.60
C ALA A 47 2.39 -6.79 -6.65
N ALA A 48 1.92 -5.53 -6.71
CA ALA A 48 0.97 -5.06 -7.71
C ALA A 48 1.58 -5.09 -9.12
N ASP A 49 2.81 -4.59 -9.28
CA ASP A 49 3.56 -4.57 -10.54
C ASP A 49 3.83 -5.99 -11.06
N ALA A 50 4.13 -6.93 -10.15
CA ALA A 50 4.27 -8.36 -10.47
C ALA A 50 2.93 -9.09 -10.74
N LYS A 51 1.79 -8.37 -10.76
CA LYS A 51 0.42 -8.92 -10.86
C LYS A 51 0.08 -9.96 -9.79
N ARG A 52 0.76 -9.93 -8.65
CA ARG A 52 0.50 -10.78 -7.48
C ARG A 52 -0.56 -10.13 -6.61
N LEU A 53 -1.77 -9.99 -7.16
CA LEU A 53 -2.84 -9.15 -6.60
C LEU A 53 -3.27 -9.55 -5.18
N ALA A 54 -3.27 -10.85 -4.86
CA ALA A 54 -3.58 -11.32 -3.51
C ALA A 54 -2.52 -10.84 -2.50
N ALA A 55 -1.25 -10.97 -2.83
CA ALA A 55 -0.16 -10.48 -1.98
C ALA A 55 -0.20 -8.95 -1.86
N ALA A 56 -0.49 -8.23 -2.95
CA ALA A 56 -0.64 -6.78 -2.92
C ALA A 56 -1.80 -6.35 -2.02
N ALA A 57 -2.95 -7.03 -2.07
CA ALA A 57 -4.08 -6.77 -1.19
C ALA A 57 -3.73 -7.02 0.29
N ASP A 58 -3.05 -8.13 0.60
CA ASP A 58 -2.60 -8.44 1.96
C ASP A 58 -1.62 -7.39 2.50
N HIS A 59 -0.67 -6.95 1.66
CA HIS A 59 0.27 -5.89 2.04
C HIS A 59 -0.46 -4.56 2.28
N ALA A 60 -1.42 -4.21 1.43
CA ALA A 60 -2.22 -2.99 1.57
C ALA A 60 -3.05 -2.99 2.86
N VAL A 61 -3.67 -4.11 3.22
CA VAL A 61 -4.43 -4.25 4.47
C VAL A 61 -3.52 -4.06 5.69
N ARG A 62 -2.35 -4.72 5.72
CA ARG A 62 -1.39 -4.60 6.81
C ARG A 62 -0.86 -3.17 6.95
N LEU A 63 -0.59 -2.50 5.82
CA LEU A 63 -0.16 -1.11 5.84
C LEU A 63 -1.27 -0.20 6.38
N GLY A 64 -2.51 -0.36 5.93
CA GLY A 64 -3.65 0.40 6.46
C GLY A 64 -3.88 0.21 7.96
N GLN A 65 -3.65 -1.00 8.48
CA GLN A 65 -3.71 -1.28 9.92
C GLN A 65 -2.60 -0.55 10.69
N ARG A 66 -1.35 -0.56 10.20
CA ARG A 66 -0.25 0.19 10.81
C ARG A 66 -0.54 1.69 10.82
N LEU A 67 -1.02 2.22 9.70
CA LEU A 67 -1.34 3.64 9.56
C LEU A 67 -2.44 4.10 10.53
N ARG A 68 -3.34 3.20 10.93
CA ARG A 68 -4.37 3.46 11.95
C ARG A 68 -3.82 3.41 13.39
N SER A 69 -2.68 2.76 13.60
CA SER A 69 -2.05 2.59 14.91
C SER A 69 -0.88 3.55 15.15
N LEU A 70 -0.61 4.44 14.19
CA LEU A 70 0.27 5.60 14.32
C LEU A 70 -0.53 6.73 14.97
#